data_AF-A0A9D3PPW1-F1
#
_entry.id   AF-A0A9D3PPW1-F1
#
_cell.length_a   1.000
_cell.length_b   1.000
_cell.length_c   1.000
_cell.angle_alpha   90.00
_cell.angle_beta   90.00
_cell.angle_gamma   90.00
#
_symmetry.space_group_name_H-M   'P 1'
#
loop_
_entity.id
_entity.type
_entity.pdbx_description
1 polymer ?
#
loop_
_entity_poly.entity_id
_entity_poly.type
_entity_poly.pdbx_seq_one_letter_code
_entity_poly.pdbx_strand_id
1 'polypeptide(L)'
;MSQKKFFLVLLLISSVSLLLHRGGHFSWTLKAFLGCPSLRPHPSSGLKPKHTSIAFLKTHKTASTTVQNILFRFAERNNLTVALPVQACDHQFCYPRPFSGRFVHPHTLPARIISSHMRFNLTELRRVLPPDTLYVTILREPAAMFESLFSYYNQYCLSFKRVPNGSLEAFLAAPRRYYRPEEKDSMYARNTLTFDLGGDKDRPAGDAGYAEAFIAEAERVFSLVMIAEHFDESLVLLRRLLSWDLEDVLYVKLNMRTPGSRRSLAAGTPARIRAWNALDARLYDHFNASLWRQLGALGPACVAREVRLLRRARDRLVRGCFGGRLPQLRPAAQIRNKELRPWQPSAQVDIVGYDLPPNGSRGGGGGGRSGGLSQDACLKLIMPEVQYSRRLLRSQSLRYRRTYPMRAPPPLRPALARHRLPGGPLRDAPAPSSPRGPPAPRAGPGPDSASHGGSCRRVDAPGSWLPPRLPPPSCWCWSLGDAPSSSPMTTLRPVLRKTRTVLGWFGGEGGQMCENGSHGCPNCKQACCHVAEECGSLSGPAIGHGKAESL
;
A
#
# COMPACT_ATOMS: atom_id res chain seq x y z
N MET A 1 1.24 32.17 -72.58
CA MET A 1 -0.10 31.81 -72.05
C MET A 1 -0.71 33.03 -71.36
N SER A 2 -2.02 33.27 -71.49
CA SER A 2 -2.68 34.44 -70.84
C SER A 2 -2.51 34.42 -69.32
N GLN A 3 -2.23 35.58 -68.70
CA GLN A 3 -1.98 35.72 -67.26
C GLN A 3 -3.06 35.09 -66.37
N LYS A 4 -4.33 35.10 -66.83
CA LYS A 4 -5.45 34.45 -66.12
C LYS A 4 -5.22 32.94 -65.90
N LYS A 5 -4.58 32.25 -66.85
CA LYS A 5 -4.22 30.82 -66.71
C LYS A 5 -3.10 30.60 -65.69
N PHE A 6 -2.13 31.52 -65.63
CA PHE A 6 -1.03 31.43 -64.67
C PHE A 6 -1.52 31.68 -63.23
N PHE A 7 -2.43 32.65 -63.04
CA PHE A 7 -3.04 32.94 -61.74
C PHE A 7 -3.90 31.78 -61.22
N LEU A 8 -4.67 31.12 -62.11
CA LEU A 8 -5.44 29.91 -61.75
C LEU A 8 -4.54 28.75 -61.33
N VAL A 9 -3.41 28.52 -62.02
CA VAL A 9 -2.43 27.49 -61.64
C VAL A 9 -1.79 27.81 -60.29
N LEU A 10 -1.43 29.07 -60.02
CA LEU A 10 -0.90 29.52 -58.74
C LEU A 10 -1.90 29.34 -57.58
N LEU A 11 -3.17 29.69 -57.79
CA LEU A 11 -4.25 29.43 -56.83
C LEU A 11 -4.43 27.93 -56.56
N LEU A 12 -4.38 27.09 -57.59
CA LEU A 12 -4.57 25.65 -57.46
C LEU A 12 -3.38 24.99 -56.73
N ILE A 13 -2.15 25.39 -57.04
CA ILE A 13 -0.93 24.96 -56.31
C ILE A 13 -0.97 25.43 -54.85
N SER A 14 -1.38 26.68 -54.59
CA SER A 14 -1.55 27.21 -53.22
C SER A 14 -2.62 26.43 -52.45
N SER A 15 -3.75 26.12 -53.09
CA SER A 15 -4.85 25.34 -52.51
C SER A 15 -4.42 23.91 -52.17
N VAL A 16 -3.71 23.24 -53.09
CA VAL A 16 -3.18 21.88 -52.88
C VAL A 16 -2.10 21.88 -51.80
N SER A 17 -1.20 22.86 -51.79
CA SER A 17 -0.20 23.03 -50.73
C SER A 17 -0.85 23.23 -49.35
N LEU A 18 -1.86 24.08 -49.26
CA LEU A 18 -2.63 24.30 -48.04
C LEU A 18 -3.40 23.03 -47.60
N LEU A 19 -3.96 22.27 -48.54
CA LEU A 19 -4.63 20.99 -48.28
C LEU A 19 -3.66 19.89 -47.85
N LEU A 20 -2.44 19.83 -48.38
CA LEU A 20 -1.41 18.89 -47.94
C LEU A 20 -0.86 19.26 -46.55
N HIS A 21 -0.59 20.54 -46.30
CA HIS A 21 -0.20 21.03 -44.97
C HIS A 21 -1.30 20.85 -43.91
N ARG A 22 -2.58 21.00 -44.28
CA ARG A 22 -3.71 20.78 -43.36
C ARG A 22 -4.17 19.33 -43.28
N GLY A 23 -3.94 18.49 -44.30
CA GLY A 23 -4.38 17.09 -44.36
C GLY A 23 -3.76 16.22 -43.27
N GLY A 24 -2.47 16.40 -43.00
CA GLY A 24 -1.78 15.77 -41.86
C GLY A 24 -2.35 16.22 -40.50
N HIS A 25 -2.82 17.46 -40.39
CA HIS A 25 -3.46 17.97 -39.18
C HIS A 25 -4.92 17.54 -39.03
N PHE A 26 -5.68 17.40 -40.12
CA PHE A 26 -7.13 17.13 -40.07
C PHE A 26 -7.43 15.72 -39.53
N SER A 27 -6.65 14.71 -39.95
CA SER A 27 -6.80 13.35 -39.40
C SER A 27 -6.31 13.23 -37.95
N TRP A 28 -5.38 14.08 -37.49
CA TRP A 28 -4.85 14.04 -36.13
C TRP A 28 -5.73 14.84 -35.15
N THR A 29 -6.29 15.96 -35.61
CA THR A 29 -7.25 16.76 -34.83
C THR A 29 -8.57 16.02 -34.62
N LEU A 30 -9.12 15.29 -35.59
CA LEU A 30 -10.34 14.49 -35.33
C LEU A 30 -10.16 13.46 -34.21
N LYS A 31 -8.99 12.81 -34.12
CA LYS A 31 -8.61 11.91 -33.02
C LYS A 31 -8.29 12.62 -31.69
N ALA A 32 -8.16 13.95 -31.70
CA ALA A 32 -7.99 14.78 -30.50
C ALA A 32 -9.31 15.46 -30.06
N PHE A 33 -10.23 15.73 -30.98
CA PHE A 33 -11.56 16.30 -30.73
C PHE A 33 -12.59 15.26 -30.29
N LEU A 34 -12.42 13.99 -30.68
CA LEU A 34 -13.01 12.88 -29.93
C LEU A 34 -12.33 12.84 -28.56
N GLY A 35 -13.00 13.40 -27.56
CA GLY A 35 -12.58 13.32 -26.17
C GLY A 35 -12.40 11.87 -25.71
N CYS A 36 -11.91 11.69 -24.48
CA CYS A 36 -12.05 10.37 -23.83
C CYS A 36 -13.48 9.88 -24.03
N PRO A 37 -13.72 8.61 -24.42
CA PRO A 37 -15.06 8.04 -24.38
C PRO A 37 -15.65 8.23 -22.97
N SER A 38 -16.47 9.27 -22.83
CA SER A 38 -17.62 9.19 -21.96
C SER A 38 -18.53 8.17 -22.61
N LEU A 39 -18.95 7.18 -21.83
CA LEU A 39 -20.09 6.36 -22.20
C LEU A 39 -21.29 7.29 -22.32
N ARG A 40 -21.57 7.69 -23.56
CA ARG A 40 -22.61 8.63 -24.02
C ARG A 40 -22.40 10.10 -23.62
N PRO A 41 -22.73 11.05 -24.50
CA PRO A 41 -23.08 12.41 -24.07
C PRO A 41 -24.45 12.34 -23.40
N HIS A 42 -24.48 12.10 -22.09
CA HIS A 42 -25.62 12.56 -21.31
C HIS A 42 -25.64 14.10 -21.35
N PRO A 43 -26.81 14.74 -21.46
CA PRO A 43 -26.89 16.19 -21.47
C PRO A 43 -26.38 16.74 -20.13
N SER A 44 -25.55 17.78 -20.23
CA SER A 44 -24.83 18.47 -19.15
C SER A 44 -23.68 17.72 -18.46
N SER A 45 -22.59 18.45 -18.23
CA SER A 45 -21.43 18.02 -17.45
C SER A 45 -21.66 18.21 -15.94
N GLY A 46 -22.73 17.60 -15.44
CA GLY A 46 -23.06 17.50 -14.02
C GLY A 46 -24.33 16.67 -13.86
N LEU A 47 -24.33 15.64 -13.01
CA LEU A 47 -25.52 14.95 -12.48
C LEU A 47 -25.18 13.72 -11.61
N LYS A 48 -24.05 13.04 -11.80
CA LYS A 48 -23.67 11.91 -10.92
C LYS A 48 -23.01 12.43 -9.63
N PRO A 49 -23.58 12.19 -8.43
CA PRO A 49 -22.96 12.59 -7.18
C PRO A 49 -21.65 11.82 -6.94
N LYS A 50 -20.70 12.45 -6.24
CA LYS A 50 -19.43 11.81 -5.85
C LYS A 50 -19.74 10.60 -4.96
N HIS A 51 -19.09 9.48 -5.24
CA HIS A 51 -19.20 8.30 -4.38
C HIS A 51 -18.48 8.55 -3.05
N THR A 52 -19.10 8.14 -1.94
CA THR A 52 -18.60 8.45 -0.57
C THR A 52 -18.38 7.23 0.32
N SER A 53 -18.84 6.04 -0.09
CA SER A 53 -18.74 4.79 0.67
C SER A 53 -17.59 3.91 0.15
N ILE A 54 -16.44 3.90 0.82
CA ILE A 54 -15.21 3.28 0.27
C ILE A 54 -14.52 2.38 1.29
N ALA A 55 -14.36 1.10 0.94
CA ALA A 55 -13.50 0.18 1.65
C ALA A 55 -12.17 0.02 0.92
N PHE A 56 -11.15 0.77 1.33
CA PHE A 56 -9.79 0.58 0.83
C PHE A 56 -9.02 -0.41 1.71
N LEU A 57 -8.84 -1.63 1.22
CA LEU A 57 -7.92 -2.59 1.83
C LEU A 57 -6.49 -2.12 1.57
N LYS A 58 -5.86 -1.56 2.61
CA LYS A 58 -4.49 -1.10 2.58
C LYS A 58 -3.54 -2.30 2.75
N THR A 59 -2.89 -2.72 1.67
CA THR A 59 -1.90 -3.80 1.65
C THR A 59 -0.49 -3.30 1.99
N HIS A 60 0.41 -4.20 2.39
CA HIS A 60 1.77 -3.88 2.84
C HIS A 60 2.76 -3.58 1.69
N LYS A 61 3.51 -2.47 1.81
CA LYS A 61 4.61 -2.04 0.91
C LYS A 61 4.25 -1.77 -0.57
N THR A 62 2.97 -1.57 -0.85
CA THR A 62 2.34 -1.32 -2.17
C THR A 62 2.08 0.18 -2.47
N ALA A 63 2.83 1.10 -1.85
CA ALA A 63 2.57 2.56 -1.87
C ALA A 63 1.20 3.01 -1.28
N SER A 64 0.48 2.09 -0.64
CA SER A 64 -0.88 2.25 -0.12
C SER A 64 -1.08 3.37 0.92
N THR A 65 -0.04 3.79 1.65
CA THR A 65 -0.06 5.00 2.50
C THR A 65 -0.40 6.27 1.71
N THR A 66 -0.02 6.34 0.42
CA THR A 66 -0.37 7.48 -0.45
C THR A 66 -1.87 7.50 -0.77
N VAL A 67 -2.46 6.33 -1.05
CA VAL A 67 -3.91 6.19 -1.31
C VAL A 67 -4.72 6.48 -0.03
N GLN A 68 -4.26 6.03 1.13
CA GLN A 68 -4.87 6.38 2.42
C GLN A 68 -4.89 7.91 2.66
N ASN A 69 -3.80 8.62 2.35
CA ASN A 69 -3.75 10.07 2.49
C ASN A 69 -4.77 10.78 1.58
N ILE A 70 -4.95 10.29 0.34
CA ILE A 70 -6.01 10.75 -0.58
C ILE A 70 -7.39 10.56 0.08
N LEU A 71 -7.69 9.36 0.56
CA LEU A 71 -8.99 9.00 1.14
C LEU A 71 -9.30 9.76 2.44
N PHE A 72 -8.31 9.94 3.34
CA PHE A 72 -8.48 10.75 4.57
C PHE A 72 -8.75 12.22 4.25
N ARG A 73 -8.04 12.80 3.27
CA ARG A 73 -8.26 14.19 2.84
C ARG A 73 -9.61 14.37 2.17
N PHE A 74 -10.04 13.41 1.35
CA PHE A 74 -11.39 13.41 0.78
C PHE A 74 -12.45 13.34 1.89
N ALA A 75 -12.27 12.47 2.88
CA ALA A 75 -13.19 12.34 4.01
C ALA A 75 -13.33 13.65 4.79
N GLU A 76 -12.22 14.30 5.16
CA GLU A 76 -12.28 15.59 5.86
C GLU A 76 -12.95 16.69 5.01
N ARG A 77 -12.64 16.79 3.72
CA ARG A 77 -13.22 17.79 2.80
C ARG A 77 -14.73 17.62 2.63
N ASN A 78 -15.22 16.38 2.63
CA ASN A 78 -16.64 16.05 2.42
C ASN A 78 -17.36 15.72 3.75
N ASN A 79 -16.78 16.10 4.89
CA ASN A 79 -17.31 15.89 6.24
C ASN A 79 -17.62 14.41 6.62
N LEU A 80 -17.02 13.44 5.94
CA LEU A 80 -17.28 12.01 6.14
C LEU A 80 -16.55 11.46 7.37
N THR A 81 -17.12 10.40 7.97
CA THR A 81 -16.49 9.64 9.05
C THR A 81 -15.65 8.50 8.48
N VAL A 82 -14.36 8.44 8.85
CA VAL A 82 -13.47 7.33 8.57
C VAL A 82 -13.46 6.37 9.75
N ALA A 83 -13.77 5.09 9.54
CA ALA A 83 -13.55 4.05 10.54
C ALA A 83 -12.05 4.00 10.89
N LEU A 84 -11.72 4.13 12.17
CA LEU A 84 -10.36 4.07 12.68
C LEU A 84 -10.27 3.04 13.82
N PRO A 85 -9.11 2.40 14.03
CA PRO A 85 -8.97 1.38 15.05
C PRO A 85 -9.13 1.91 16.49
N VAL A 86 -9.59 1.04 17.39
CA VAL A 86 -9.41 1.23 18.84
C VAL A 86 -7.93 1.33 19.19
N GLN A 87 -7.58 2.04 20.28
CA GLN A 87 -6.20 2.32 20.64
C GLN A 87 -5.34 1.05 20.83
N ALA A 88 -5.92 -0.02 21.37
CA ALA A 88 -5.26 -1.33 21.53
C ALA A 88 -4.99 -2.08 20.19
N CYS A 89 -5.44 -1.53 19.06
CA CYS A 89 -5.23 -2.05 17.70
C CYS A 89 -4.28 -1.15 16.87
N ASP A 90 -3.54 -0.24 17.52
CA ASP A 90 -2.66 0.76 16.93
C ASP A 90 -3.31 1.54 15.76
N HIS A 91 -2.78 1.40 14.55
CA HIS A 91 -3.28 2.00 13.32
C HIS A 91 -3.68 0.92 12.29
N GLN A 92 -3.79 -0.35 12.71
CA GLN A 92 -3.84 -1.52 11.81
C GLN A 92 -4.95 -2.53 12.18
N PHE A 93 -6.02 -2.09 12.84
CA PHE A 93 -7.18 -2.93 13.19
C PHE A 93 -6.82 -4.32 13.75
N CYS A 94 -5.82 -4.37 14.65
CA CYS A 94 -5.38 -5.60 15.31
C CYS A 94 -4.90 -6.71 14.34
N TYR A 95 -4.39 -6.32 13.17
CA TYR A 95 -3.58 -7.18 12.30
C TYR A 95 -2.50 -7.92 13.12
N PRO A 96 -2.24 -9.22 12.88
CA PRO A 96 -2.73 -10.07 11.77
C PRO A 96 -4.07 -10.79 11.99
N ARG A 97 -4.82 -10.48 13.05
CA ARG A 97 -6.12 -11.13 13.27
C ARG A 97 -7.08 -10.76 12.13
N PRO A 98 -7.92 -11.70 11.65
CA PRO A 98 -9.00 -11.39 10.71
C PRO A 98 -9.82 -10.19 11.21
N PHE A 99 -10.07 -9.22 10.34
CA PHE A 99 -10.78 -7.99 10.70
C PHE A 99 -12.11 -8.30 11.38
N SER A 100 -12.43 -7.54 12.42
CA SER A 100 -13.74 -7.53 13.06
C SER A 100 -14.18 -6.09 13.31
N GLY A 101 -15.50 -5.84 13.24
CA GLY A 101 -16.09 -4.54 13.61
C GLY A 101 -15.77 -4.13 15.05
N ARG A 102 -15.47 -5.07 15.94
CA ARG A 102 -14.99 -4.81 17.32
C ARG A 102 -13.65 -4.08 17.38
N PHE A 103 -12.87 -4.08 16.31
CA PHE A 103 -11.60 -3.35 16.24
C PHE A 103 -11.81 -1.88 15.85
N VAL A 104 -13.01 -1.47 15.44
CA VAL A 104 -13.33 -0.08 15.06
C VAL A 104 -13.68 0.73 16.31
N HIS A 105 -13.11 1.93 16.40
CA HIS A 105 -13.36 2.85 17.50
C HIS A 105 -14.80 3.37 17.46
N PRO A 106 -15.59 3.29 18.56
CA PRO A 106 -17.03 3.61 18.54
C PRO A 106 -17.33 5.05 18.10
N HIS A 107 -16.52 6.05 18.50
CA HIS A 107 -16.64 7.44 18.00
C HIS A 107 -16.39 7.61 16.48
N THR A 108 -16.05 6.54 15.76
CA THR A 108 -15.83 6.55 14.31
C THR A 108 -16.88 5.73 13.56
N LEU A 109 -18.01 5.46 14.23
CA LEU A 109 -19.21 4.86 13.66
C LEU A 109 -20.39 5.87 13.74
N PRO A 110 -21.34 5.83 12.78
CA PRO A 110 -21.28 5.09 11.52
C PRO A 110 -20.18 5.65 10.60
N ALA A 111 -19.49 4.76 9.89
CA ALA A 111 -18.41 5.11 8.97
C ALA A 111 -18.89 5.08 7.51
N ARG A 112 -18.27 5.88 6.66
CA ARG A 112 -18.37 5.71 5.19
C ARG A 112 -17.06 5.29 4.54
N ILE A 113 -15.92 5.56 5.16
CA ILE A 113 -14.61 5.20 4.61
C ILE A 113 -13.85 4.33 5.62
N ILE A 114 -13.18 3.27 5.15
CA ILE A 114 -12.14 2.57 5.91
C ILE A 114 -10.90 2.43 5.01
N SER A 115 -9.71 2.65 5.56
CA SER A 115 -8.51 2.84 4.73
C SER A 115 -7.19 2.52 5.46
N SER A 116 -7.20 1.59 6.41
CA SER A 116 -5.99 1.19 7.16
C SER A 116 -5.68 -0.30 6.96
N HIS A 117 -4.47 -0.72 7.38
CA HIS A 117 -4.09 -2.13 7.35
C HIS A 117 -5.09 -2.96 8.16
N MET A 118 -5.43 -4.14 7.65
CA MET A 118 -6.25 -5.16 8.29
C MET A 118 -6.04 -6.48 7.55
N ARG A 119 -6.35 -7.62 8.18
CA ARG A 119 -6.52 -8.88 7.44
C ARG A 119 -7.97 -8.92 6.97
N PHE A 120 -8.20 -8.90 5.66
CA PHE A 120 -9.52 -8.66 5.08
C PHE A 120 -10.58 -9.67 5.57
N ASN A 121 -11.78 -9.17 5.83
CA ASN A 121 -12.95 -9.96 6.17
C ASN A 121 -14.21 -9.25 5.64
N LEU A 122 -14.72 -9.71 4.50
CA LEU A 122 -15.86 -9.10 3.82
C LEU A 122 -17.12 -9.06 4.69
N THR A 123 -17.39 -10.13 5.44
CA THR A 123 -18.58 -10.27 6.29
C THR A 123 -18.59 -9.24 7.41
N GLU A 124 -17.45 -9.01 8.07
CA GLU A 124 -17.32 -8.00 9.11
C GLU A 124 -17.32 -6.57 8.53
N LEU A 125 -16.71 -6.35 7.37
CA LEU A 125 -16.74 -5.03 6.69
C LEU A 125 -18.16 -4.62 6.29
N ARG A 126 -18.98 -5.56 5.80
CA ARG A 126 -20.40 -5.33 5.46
C ARG A 126 -21.28 -4.98 6.67
N ARG A 127 -20.82 -5.22 7.90
CA ARG A 127 -21.51 -4.80 9.15
C ARG A 127 -21.08 -3.41 9.62
N VAL A 128 -19.93 -2.93 9.19
CA VAL A 128 -19.34 -1.63 9.59
C VAL A 128 -19.69 -0.51 8.61
N LEU A 129 -19.88 -0.85 7.33
CA LEU A 129 -20.01 0.08 6.21
C LEU A 129 -21.36 -0.07 5.51
N PRO A 130 -21.88 0.99 4.88
CA PRO A 130 -23.17 0.95 4.20
C PRO A 130 -23.16 0.02 2.97
N PRO A 131 -24.34 -0.50 2.53
CA PRO A 131 -24.41 -1.47 1.43
C PRO A 131 -23.90 -0.98 0.07
N ASP A 132 -23.84 0.33 -0.16
CA ASP A 132 -23.33 0.96 -1.38
C ASP A 132 -21.80 1.03 -1.45
N THR A 133 -21.09 0.40 -0.51
CA THR A 133 -19.63 0.50 -0.40
C THR A 133 -18.90 -0.16 -1.57
N LEU A 134 -18.05 0.63 -2.25
CA LEU A 134 -17.12 0.14 -3.25
C LEU A 134 -15.82 -0.31 -2.57
N TYR A 135 -15.38 -1.53 -2.89
CA TYR A 135 -14.16 -2.12 -2.34
C TYR A 135 -13.01 -1.88 -3.31
N VAL A 136 -11.91 -1.34 -2.79
CA VAL A 136 -10.70 -1.02 -3.57
C VAL A 136 -9.50 -1.59 -2.84
N THR A 137 -8.50 -2.07 -3.57
CA THR A 137 -7.18 -2.36 -3.00
C THR A 137 -6.08 -1.98 -3.97
N ILE A 138 -4.82 -2.20 -3.59
CA ILE A 138 -3.65 -1.95 -4.41
C ILE A 138 -2.68 -3.11 -4.26
N LEU A 139 -2.14 -3.60 -5.37
CA LEU A 139 -1.08 -4.61 -5.40
C LEU A 139 0.21 -3.98 -5.94
N ARG A 140 1.29 -4.75 -5.88
CA ARG A 140 2.63 -4.38 -6.36
C ARG A 140 3.34 -5.63 -6.84
N GLU A 141 4.28 -5.48 -7.76
CA GLU A 141 5.05 -6.62 -8.27
C GLU A 141 5.73 -7.35 -7.10
N PRO A 142 5.50 -8.67 -6.91
CA PRO A 142 5.92 -9.37 -5.70
C PRO A 142 7.43 -9.35 -5.42
N ALA A 143 8.31 -9.36 -6.41
CA ALA A 143 9.75 -9.23 -6.15
C ALA A 143 10.12 -7.84 -5.61
N ALA A 144 9.61 -6.78 -6.24
CA ALA A 144 9.82 -5.40 -5.80
C ALA A 144 9.14 -5.08 -4.44
N MET A 145 8.05 -5.78 -4.12
CA MET A 145 7.38 -5.72 -2.82
C MET A 145 8.18 -6.48 -1.74
N PHE A 146 8.60 -7.72 -2.02
CA PHE A 146 9.27 -8.59 -1.07
C PHE A 146 10.65 -8.08 -0.66
N GLU A 147 11.43 -7.50 -1.57
CA GLU A 147 12.67 -6.78 -1.22
C GLU A 147 12.41 -5.69 -0.16
N SER A 148 11.27 -5.00 -0.31
CA SER A 148 10.85 -3.96 0.61
C SER A 148 10.27 -4.50 1.92
N LEU A 149 9.69 -5.71 1.93
CA LEU A 149 9.23 -6.41 3.13
C LEU A 149 10.44 -6.93 3.92
N PHE A 150 11.32 -7.67 3.25
CA PHE A 150 12.54 -8.24 3.81
C PHE A 150 13.40 -7.18 4.51
N SER A 151 13.67 -6.07 3.83
CA SER A 151 14.50 -5.00 4.40
C SER A 151 13.79 -4.23 5.53
N TYR A 152 12.47 -4.00 5.43
CA TYR A 152 11.72 -3.20 6.40
C TYR A 152 11.38 -3.98 7.68
N TYR A 153 11.14 -5.29 7.59
CA TYR A 153 10.77 -6.14 8.72
C TYR A 153 11.92 -7.02 9.23
N ASN A 154 13.17 -6.78 8.81
CA ASN A 154 14.35 -7.59 9.18
C ASN A 154 14.56 -7.76 10.69
N GLN A 155 14.20 -6.76 11.50
CA GLN A 155 14.32 -6.80 12.97
C GLN A 155 13.10 -7.41 13.68
N TYR A 156 11.95 -7.53 13.00
CA TYR A 156 10.66 -7.90 13.59
C TYR A 156 10.20 -9.30 13.17
N CYS A 157 10.20 -9.56 11.86
CA CYS A 157 9.85 -10.88 11.30
C CYS A 157 10.94 -11.89 11.66
N LEU A 158 10.58 -12.90 12.46
CA LEU A 158 11.55 -13.90 12.93
C LEU A 158 12.19 -14.66 11.76
N SER A 159 11.44 -14.91 10.68
CA SER A 159 11.95 -15.55 9.45
C SER A 159 13.03 -14.72 8.75
N PHE A 160 12.99 -13.38 8.83
CA PHE A 160 14.04 -12.52 8.28
C PHE A 160 15.19 -12.31 9.27
N LYS A 161 14.88 -12.14 10.56
CA LYS A 161 15.86 -11.91 11.64
C LYS A 161 16.88 -13.06 11.79
N ARG A 162 16.47 -14.29 11.49
CA ARG A 162 17.35 -15.48 11.53
C ARG A 162 18.24 -15.66 10.30
N VAL A 163 18.16 -14.79 9.30
CA VAL A 163 19.00 -14.89 8.09
C VAL A 163 20.37 -14.26 8.36
N PRO A 164 21.49 -14.99 8.19
CA PRO A 164 22.82 -14.45 8.40
C PRO A 164 23.05 -13.16 7.61
N ASN A 165 23.61 -12.16 8.29
CA ASN A 165 23.91 -10.82 7.76
C ASN A 165 22.73 -10.10 7.08
N GLY A 166 21.49 -10.58 7.28
CA GLY A 166 20.32 -10.06 6.57
C GLY A 166 20.44 -10.14 5.04
N SER A 167 21.11 -11.16 4.49
CA SER A 167 21.19 -11.36 3.03
C SER A 167 19.86 -11.89 2.47
N LEU A 168 19.33 -11.23 1.45
CA LEU A 168 18.10 -11.68 0.78
C LEU A 168 18.37 -12.95 -0.05
N GLU A 169 19.59 -13.05 -0.59
CA GLU A 169 20.09 -14.15 -1.39
C GLU A 169 20.22 -15.42 -0.55
N ALA A 170 20.75 -15.31 0.67
CA ALA A 170 20.83 -16.42 1.62
C ALA A 170 19.44 -16.93 2.03
N PHE A 171 18.46 -16.03 2.24
CA PHE A 171 17.07 -16.43 2.46
C PHE A 171 16.51 -17.20 1.25
N LEU A 172 16.67 -16.66 0.04
CA LEU A 172 16.10 -17.24 -1.19
C LEU A 172 16.80 -18.54 -1.65
N ALA A 173 18.03 -18.79 -1.20
CA ALA A 173 18.72 -20.05 -1.44
C ALA A 173 18.09 -21.22 -0.66
N ALA A 174 17.56 -20.97 0.53
CA ALA A 174 16.96 -22.00 1.38
C ALA A 174 15.78 -21.45 2.23
N PRO A 175 14.69 -20.94 1.64
CA PRO A 175 13.67 -20.19 2.38
C PRO A 175 12.97 -21.05 3.44
N ARG A 176 12.82 -22.35 3.19
CA ARG A 176 12.28 -23.34 4.14
C ARG A 176 13.15 -23.54 5.40
N ARG A 177 14.44 -23.18 5.38
CA ARG A 177 15.32 -23.18 6.58
C ARG A 177 14.98 -22.05 7.55
N TYR A 178 14.42 -20.95 7.04
CA TYR A 178 14.15 -19.74 7.81
C TYR A 178 12.66 -19.51 8.07
N TYR A 179 11.79 -19.98 7.18
CA TYR A 179 10.36 -19.76 7.27
C TYR A 179 9.64 -20.81 8.13
N ARG A 180 8.86 -20.37 9.12
CA ARG A 180 7.88 -21.22 9.83
C ARG A 180 6.51 -20.52 9.83
N PRO A 181 5.40 -21.19 9.45
CA PRO A 181 4.11 -20.54 9.25
C PRO A 181 3.51 -19.85 10.48
N GLU A 182 3.70 -20.44 11.66
CA GLU A 182 3.01 -20.11 12.92
C GLU A 182 3.75 -19.02 13.73
N GLU A 183 4.97 -18.67 13.33
CA GLU A 183 5.80 -17.70 14.04
C GLU A 183 5.25 -16.27 13.94
N LYS A 184 5.57 -15.47 14.96
CA LYS A 184 5.29 -14.03 14.95
C LYS A 184 5.84 -13.38 13.68
N ASP A 185 4.98 -12.57 13.06
CA ASP A 185 5.28 -11.77 11.87
C ASP A 185 5.66 -12.58 10.62
N SER A 186 5.34 -13.89 10.56
CA SER A 186 5.60 -14.78 9.41
C SER A 186 4.86 -14.36 8.12
N MET A 187 3.77 -13.61 8.23
CA MET A 187 2.96 -13.18 7.07
C MET A 187 3.69 -12.21 6.13
N TYR A 188 4.71 -11.49 6.61
CA TYR A 188 5.56 -10.67 5.77
C TYR A 188 6.58 -11.49 4.96
N ALA A 189 6.81 -12.75 5.32
CA ALA A 189 7.86 -13.60 4.75
C ALA A 189 7.37 -14.58 3.67
N ARG A 190 6.04 -14.68 3.41
CA ARG A 190 5.47 -15.53 2.35
C ARG A 190 4.05 -15.07 2.00
N ASN A 191 3.77 -14.86 0.72
CA ASN A 191 2.46 -14.53 0.13
C ASN A 191 1.68 -13.45 0.93
N THR A 192 2.32 -12.30 1.15
CA THR A 192 1.80 -11.21 2.00
C THR A 192 0.53 -10.57 1.42
N LEU A 193 0.39 -10.44 0.10
CA LEU A 193 -0.82 -9.88 -0.51
C LEU A 193 -1.99 -10.86 -0.33
N THR A 194 -1.76 -12.16 -0.56
CA THR A 194 -2.73 -13.22 -0.30
C THR A 194 -3.20 -13.19 1.16
N PHE A 195 -2.28 -12.98 2.10
CA PHE A 195 -2.60 -12.85 3.53
C PHE A 195 -3.41 -11.58 3.85
N ASP A 196 -2.99 -10.42 3.35
CA ASP A 196 -3.68 -9.13 3.54
C ASP A 196 -5.13 -9.21 3.02
N LEU A 197 -5.34 -9.84 1.86
CA LEU A 197 -6.66 -10.12 1.27
C LEU A 197 -7.46 -11.22 1.99
N GLY A 198 -6.98 -11.70 3.14
CA GLY A 198 -7.71 -12.62 4.03
C GLY A 198 -7.45 -14.10 3.77
N GLY A 199 -6.73 -14.43 2.70
CA GLY A 199 -6.44 -15.81 2.29
C GLY A 199 -5.48 -16.57 3.21
N ASP A 200 -5.26 -17.83 2.84
CA ASP A 200 -4.23 -18.71 3.36
C ASP A 200 -2.93 -18.50 2.56
N LYS A 201 -1.92 -17.93 3.22
CA LYS A 201 -0.61 -17.64 2.64
C LYS A 201 0.26 -18.88 2.42
N ASP A 202 -0.07 -20.00 3.07
CA ASP A 202 0.81 -21.15 3.18
C ASP A 202 0.55 -22.26 2.17
N ARG A 203 -0.55 -22.13 1.42
CA ARG A 203 -0.96 -23.04 0.34
C ARG A 203 0.20 -23.41 -0.60
N PRO A 204 0.27 -24.66 -1.06
CA PRO A 204 1.28 -25.09 -2.02
C PRO A 204 1.22 -24.27 -3.32
N ALA A 205 2.37 -23.98 -3.94
CA ALA A 205 2.43 -23.26 -5.21
C ALA A 205 1.74 -24.02 -6.38
N GLY A 206 1.59 -25.34 -6.24
CA GLY A 206 0.86 -26.21 -7.16
C GLY A 206 -0.65 -26.31 -6.90
N ASP A 207 -1.17 -25.71 -5.81
CA ASP A 207 -2.62 -25.64 -5.53
C ASP A 207 -3.27 -24.57 -6.42
N ALA A 208 -3.35 -24.87 -7.73
CA ALA A 208 -3.92 -23.99 -8.73
C ALA A 208 -5.42 -23.76 -8.46
N GLY A 209 -6.15 -24.79 -8.01
CA GLY A 209 -7.57 -24.68 -7.66
C GLY A 209 -7.82 -23.62 -6.59
N TYR A 210 -7.03 -23.62 -5.50
CA TYR A 210 -7.08 -22.55 -4.51
C TYR A 210 -6.74 -21.17 -5.10
N ALA A 211 -5.67 -21.08 -5.90
CA ALA A 211 -5.20 -19.82 -6.46
C ALA A 211 -6.25 -19.16 -7.38
N GLU A 212 -6.80 -19.92 -8.34
CA GLU A 212 -7.80 -19.39 -9.28
C GLU A 212 -9.12 -19.06 -8.55
N ALA A 213 -9.56 -19.87 -7.58
CA ALA A 213 -10.74 -19.57 -6.77
C ALA A 213 -10.58 -18.29 -5.92
N PHE A 214 -9.39 -18.09 -5.34
CA PHE A 214 -9.07 -16.88 -4.56
C PHE A 214 -9.00 -15.63 -5.45
N ILE A 215 -8.44 -15.75 -6.65
CA ILE A 215 -8.42 -14.67 -7.66
C ILE A 215 -9.84 -14.31 -8.10
N ALA A 216 -10.69 -15.30 -8.40
CA ALA A 216 -12.07 -15.08 -8.80
C ALA A 216 -12.90 -14.40 -7.70
N GLU A 217 -12.76 -14.83 -6.44
CA GLU A 217 -13.41 -14.17 -5.30
C GLU A 217 -12.91 -12.73 -5.11
N ALA A 218 -11.60 -12.48 -5.25
CA ALA A 218 -11.06 -11.13 -5.20
C ALA A 218 -11.61 -10.24 -6.34
N GLU A 219 -11.73 -10.73 -7.57
CA GLU A 219 -12.28 -9.97 -8.70
C GLU A 219 -13.79 -9.72 -8.55
N ARG A 220 -14.52 -10.65 -7.93
CA ARG A 220 -15.94 -10.49 -7.57
C ARG A 220 -16.16 -9.45 -6.46
N VAL A 221 -15.17 -9.22 -5.59
CA VAL A 221 -15.28 -8.34 -4.42
C VAL A 221 -14.74 -6.93 -4.69
N PHE A 222 -13.54 -6.80 -5.27
CA PHE A 222 -12.87 -5.52 -5.45
C PHE A 222 -13.28 -4.86 -6.76
N SER A 223 -14.03 -3.76 -6.65
CA SER A 223 -14.45 -2.91 -7.78
C SER A 223 -13.27 -2.27 -8.53
N LEU A 224 -12.11 -2.15 -7.87
CA LEU A 224 -10.83 -1.82 -8.49
C LEU A 224 -9.66 -2.41 -7.70
N VAL A 225 -8.75 -3.09 -8.40
CA VAL A 225 -7.44 -3.47 -7.88
C VAL A 225 -6.38 -2.61 -8.59
N MET A 226 -5.84 -1.64 -7.86
CA MET A 226 -4.80 -0.73 -8.36
C MET A 226 -3.45 -1.45 -8.45
N ILE A 227 -2.54 -0.96 -9.31
CA ILE A 227 -1.16 -1.47 -9.40
C ILE A 227 -0.18 -0.34 -9.11
N ALA A 228 0.73 -0.55 -8.15
CA ALA A 228 1.67 0.47 -7.68
C ALA A 228 2.68 0.92 -8.76
N GLU A 229 3.05 0.03 -9.69
CA GLU A 229 3.87 0.34 -10.87
C GLU A 229 3.16 1.27 -11.86
N HIS A 230 1.82 1.29 -11.85
CA HIS A 230 0.94 2.05 -12.73
C HIS A 230 0.04 2.97 -11.91
N PHE A 231 0.64 3.68 -10.95
CA PHE A 231 -0.09 4.42 -9.91
C PHE A 231 -0.94 5.58 -10.46
N ASP A 232 -0.42 6.35 -11.41
CA ASP A 232 -1.16 7.48 -12.01
C ASP A 232 -2.31 6.98 -12.87
N GLU A 233 -2.10 5.89 -13.61
CA GLU A 233 -3.09 5.20 -14.43
C GLU A 233 -4.19 4.57 -13.56
N SER A 234 -3.81 3.94 -12.44
CA SER A 234 -4.73 3.41 -11.42
C SER A 234 -5.58 4.53 -10.79
N LEU A 235 -5.03 5.72 -10.59
CA LEU A 235 -5.78 6.88 -10.12
C LEU A 235 -6.78 7.42 -11.16
N VAL A 236 -6.52 7.27 -12.46
CA VAL A 236 -7.52 7.59 -13.51
C VAL A 236 -8.75 6.68 -13.37
N LEU A 237 -8.53 5.37 -13.17
CA LEU A 237 -9.62 4.42 -12.92
C LEU A 237 -10.34 4.70 -11.61
N LEU A 238 -9.61 4.93 -10.50
CA LEU A 238 -10.19 5.26 -9.20
C LEU A 238 -11.07 6.51 -9.26
N ARG A 239 -10.57 7.58 -9.89
CA ARG A 239 -11.31 8.84 -10.07
C ARG A 239 -12.61 8.63 -10.84
N ARG A 240 -12.57 7.85 -11.92
CA ARG A 240 -13.74 7.52 -12.75
C ARG A 240 -14.75 6.64 -12.01
N LEU A 241 -14.29 5.58 -11.36
CA LEU A 241 -15.12 4.67 -10.54
C LEU A 241 -15.92 5.45 -9.49
N LEU A 242 -15.22 6.29 -8.73
CA LEU A 242 -15.79 7.06 -7.64
C LEU A 242 -16.54 8.33 -8.10
N SER A 243 -16.48 8.67 -9.40
CA SER A 243 -17.07 9.91 -9.95
C SER A 243 -16.53 11.16 -9.24
N TRP A 244 -15.20 11.19 -9.03
CA TRP A 244 -14.47 12.23 -8.31
C TRP A 244 -13.84 13.28 -9.22
N ASP A 245 -13.56 14.46 -8.66
CA ASP A 245 -12.85 15.52 -9.37
C ASP A 245 -11.35 15.21 -9.42
N LEU A 246 -10.61 15.96 -10.24
CA LEU A 246 -9.16 15.78 -10.35
C LEU A 246 -8.46 16.13 -9.02
N GLU A 247 -8.97 17.16 -8.35
CA GLU A 247 -8.53 17.74 -7.09
C GLU A 247 -8.66 16.80 -5.89
N ASP A 248 -9.56 15.80 -5.99
CA ASP A 248 -9.80 14.79 -4.96
C ASP A 248 -8.72 13.71 -4.94
N VAL A 249 -8.17 13.34 -6.11
CA VAL A 249 -7.14 12.29 -6.25
C VAL A 249 -5.69 12.81 -6.26
N LEU A 250 -5.48 14.12 -6.09
CA LEU A 250 -4.13 14.70 -6.08
C LEU A 250 -3.35 14.33 -4.80
N TYR A 251 -2.10 13.91 -4.99
CA TYR A 251 -1.28 13.29 -3.95
C TYR A 251 0.16 13.83 -3.92
N VAL A 252 0.83 13.61 -2.80
CA VAL A 252 2.30 13.61 -2.69
C VAL A 252 2.74 12.18 -2.34
N LYS A 253 3.86 11.71 -2.87
CA LYS A 253 4.36 10.36 -2.58
C LYS A 253 4.81 10.29 -1.12
N LEU A 254 4.23 9.40 -0.33
CA LEU A 254 4.55 9.20 1.10
C LEU A 254 5.29 7.87 1.34
N ASN A 255 5.92 7.76 2.51
CA ASN A 255 6.58 6.53 2.97
C ASN A 255 7.64 5.98 1.99
N MET A 256 8.44 6.89 1.41
CA MET A 256 9.47 6.54 0.43
C MET A 256 10.80 6.23 1.11
N ARG A 257 11.45 5.13 0.70
CA ARG A 257 12.85 4.85 1.06
C ARG A 257 13.82 5.72 0.26
N THR A 258 14.96 6.08 0.85
CA THR A 258 16.13 6.60 0.12
C THR A 258 16.59 5.62 -0.97
N PRO A 259 17.45 6.02 -1.93
CA PRO A 259 18.10 5.09 -2.84
C PRO A 259 18.98 4.07 -2.12
N GLY A 260 19.78 4.49 -1.12
CA GLY A 260 20.68 3.61 -0.37
C GLY A 260 19.96 2.52 0.43
N SER A 261 18.75 2.79 0.92
CA SER A 261 17.90 1.79 1.60
C SER A 261 17.13 0.86 0.65
N ARG A 262 17.41 0.84 -0.66
CA ARG A 262 16.82 -0.08 -1.65
C ARG A 262 17.87 -1.00 -2.20
N ARG A 263 17.63 -2.31 -2.14
CA ARG A 263 18.51 -3.31 -2.74
C ARG A 263 18.21 -3.42 -4.23
N SER A 264 19.24 -3.31 -5.07
CA SER A 264 19.13 -3.72 -6.46
C SER A 264 19.03 -5.25 -6.50
N LEU A 265 18.02 -5.79 -7.19
CA LEU A 265 17.85 -7.23 -7.31
C LEU A 265 18.72 -7.77 -8.45
N ALA A 266 19.67 -8.64 -8.12
CA ALA A 266 20.49 -9.34 -9.10
C ALA A 266 19.65 -10.16 -10.09
N ALA A 267 20.22 -10.46 -11.27
CA ALA A 267 19.56 -11.30 -12.27
C ALA A 267 19.08 -12.64 -11.68
N GLY A 268 17.89 -13.09 -12.07
CA GLY A 268 17.26 -14.32 -11.55
C GLY A 268 16.68 -14.22 -10.12
N THR A 269 17.13 -13.28 -9.28
CA THR A 269 16.55 -13.07 -7.94
C THR A 269 15.05 -12.74 -7.97
N PRO A 270 14.52 -11.89 -8.87
CA PRO A 270 13.07 -11.68 -8.99
C PRO A 270 12.28 -12.96 -9.25
N ALA A 271 12.79 -13.86 -10.11
CA ALA A 271 12.13 -15.13 -10.40
C ALA A 271 12.09 -16.05 -9.18
N ARG A 272 13.18 -16.13 -8.39
CA ARG A 272 13.21 -16.89 -7.12
C ARG A 272 12.21 -16.33 -6.10
N ILE A 273 12.09 -15.01 -5.99
CA ILE A 273 11.10 -14.38 -5.10
C ILE A 273 9.67 -14.69 -5.53
N ARG A 274 9.37 -14.63 -6.84
CA ARG A 274 8.05 -14.95 -7.37
C ARG A 274 7.71 -16.44 -7.21
N ALA A 275 8.68 -17.33 -7.36
CA ALA A 275 8.50 -18.76 -7.09
C ALA A 275 8.20 -19.04 -5.60
N TRP A 276 8.88 -18.33 -4.69
CA TRP A 276 8.61 -18.42 -3.25
C TRP A 276 7.23 -17.84 -2.87
N ASN A 277 6.84 -16.73 -3.50
CA ASN A 277 5.55 -16.05 -3.32
C ASN A 277 4.58 -16.33 -4.50
N ALA A 278 4.39 -17.61 -4.84
CA ALA A 278 3.68 -18.02 -6.05
C ALA A 278 2.19 -17.58 -6.11
N LEU A 279 1.53 -17.44 -4.96
CA LEU A 279 0.14 -16.99 -4.89
C LEU A 279 0.06 -15.48 -5.20
N ASP A 280 0.93 -14.69 -4.58
CA ASP A 280 1.05 -13.26 -4.86
C ASP A 280 1.48 -12.99 -6.32
N ALA A 281 2.29 -13.87 -6.90
CA ALA A 281 2.68 -13.80 -8.32
C ALA A 281 1.48 -13.97 -9.26
N ARG A 282 0.67 -15.03 -9.08
CA ARG A 282 -0.55 -15.24 -9.87
C ARG A 282 -1.57 -14.10 -9.67
N LEU A 283 -1.77 -13.69 -8.41
CA LEU A 283 -2.65 -12.58 -8.04
C LEU A 283 -2.24 -11.27 -8.73
N TYR A 284 -0.95 -10.94 -8.70
CA TYR A 284 -0.42 -9.75 -9.38
C TYR A 284 -0.59 -9.84 -10.89
N ASP A 285 -0.25 -10.96 -11.52
CA ASP A 285 -0.32 -11.12 -12.98
C ASP A 285 -1.75 -10.96 -13.49
N HIS A 286 -2.74 -11.57 -12.80
CA HIS A 286 -4.15 -11.41 -13.12
C HIS A 286 -4.63 -9.96 -13.01
N PHE A 287 -4.37 -9.31 -11.88
CA PHE A 287 -4.88 -7.95 -11.66
C PHE A 287 -4.12 -6.87 -12.42
N ASN A 288 -2.84 -7.09 -12.76
CA ASN A 288 -2.13 -6.25 -13.71
C ASN A 288 -2.74 -6.38 -15.12
N ALA A 289 -3.05 -7.60 -15.58
CA ALA A 289 -3.78 -7.79 -16.81
C ALA A 289 -5.19 -7.16 -16.76
N SER A 290 -5.91 -7.30 -15.64
CA SER A 290 -7.24 -6.71 -15.44
C SER A 290 -7.21 -5.17 -15.47
N LEU A 291 -6.22 -4.54 -14.82
CA LEU A 291 -5.98 -3.10 -14.92
C LEU A 291 -5.78 -2.66 -16.38
N TRP A 292 -4.92 -3.36 -17.13
CA TRP A 292 -4.67 -3.02 -18.53
C TRP A 292 -5.87 -3.27 -19.45
N ARG A 293 -6.73 -4.26 -19.16
CA ARG A 293 -8.05 -4.41 -19.82
C ARG A 293 -8.95 -3.20 -19.54
N GLN A 294 -9.06 -2.76 -18.28
CA GLN A 294 -9.87 -1.60 -17.89
C GLN A 294 -9.36 -0.28 -18.51
N LEU A 295 -8.03 -0.07 -18.53
CA LEU A 295 -7.40 1.08 -19.18
C LEU A 295 -7.55 1.03 -20.72
N GLY A 296 -7.47 -0.17 -21.31
CA GLY A 296 -7.71 -0.41 -22.73
C GLY A 296 -9.12 -0.01 -23.16
N ALA A 297 -10.13 -0.34 -22.35
CA ALA A 297 -11.53 0.04 -22.59
C ALA A 297 -11.77 1.57 -22.55
N LEU A 298 -10.94 2.34 -21.84
CA LEU A 298 -10.96 3.82 -21.91
C LEU A 298 -10.27 4.37 -23.16
N GLY A 299 -9.39 3.59 -23.80
CA GLY A 299 -8.56 3.99 -24.93
C GLY A 299 -7.20 4.57 -24.49
N PRO A 300 -6.05 4.12 -25.05
CA PRO A 300 -4.72 4.59 -24.63
C PRO A 300 -4.51 6.11 -24.72
N ALA A 301 -5.04 6.76 -25.77
CA ALA A 301 -4.96 8.22 -25.93
C ALA A 301 -5.74 8.99 -24.85
N CYS A 302 -6.87 8.43 -24.39
CA CYS A 302 -7.66 8.95 -23.29
C CYS A 302 -6.88 8.88 -21.97
N VAL A 303 -6.41 7.67 -21.60
CA VAL A 303 -5.63 7.43 -20.38
C VAL A 303 -4.40 8.33 -20.33
N ALA A 304 -3.64 8.41 -21.43
CA ALA A 304 -2.47 9.27 -21.52
C ALA A 304 -2.80 10.76 -21.35
N ARG A 305 -4.00 11.21 -21.78
CA ARG A 305 -4.46 12.60 -21.54
C ARG A 305 -4.83 12.82 -20.07
N GLU A 306 -5.60 11.92 -19.45
CA GLU A 306 -5.97 12.04 -18.04
C GLU A 306 -4.75 11.97 -17.11
N VAL A 307 -3.78 11.08 -17.38
CA VAL A 307 -2.50 11.01 -16.65
C VAL A 307 -1.68 12.30 -16.79
N ARG A 308 -1.63 12.92 -17.99
CA ARG A 308 -0.97 14.23 -18.17
C ARG A 308 -1.67 15.35 -17.39
N LEU A 309 -3.00 15.35 -17.33
CA LEU A 309 -3.77 16.30 -16.53
C LEU A 309 -3.52 16.11 -15.02
N LEU A 310 -3.55 14.86 -14.54
CA LEU A 310 -3.24 14.48 -13.17
C LEU A 310 -1.85 14.94 -12.74
N ARG A 311 -0.81 14.64 -13.54
CA ARG A 311 0.57 15.08 -13.27
C ARG A 311 0.68 16.61 -13.23
N ARG A 312 0.09 17.33 -14.19
CA ARG A 312 0.08 18.81 -14.20
C ARG A 312 -0.64 19.41 -12.99
N ALA A 313 -1.81 18.87 -12.61
CA ALA A 313 -2.58 19.36 -11.47
C ALA A 313 -1.88 19.06 -10.14
N ARG A 314 -1.30 17.86 -9.99
CA ARG A 314 -0.44 17.48 -8.86
C ARG A 314 0.74 18.44 -8.72
N ASP A 315 1.46 18.72 -9.81
CA ASP A 315 2.64 19.57 -9.75
C ASP A 315 2.30 21.04 -9.46
N ARG A 316 1.09 21.51 -9.81
CA ARG A 316 0.57 22.82 -9.37
C ARG A 316 0.22 22.82 -7.88
N LEU A 317 -0.55 21.82 -7.41
CA LEU A 317 -0.87 21.62 -5.98
C LEU A 317 0.40 21.65 -5.12
N VAL A 318 1.39 20.86 -5.54
CA VAL A 318 2.67 20.72 -4.86
C VAL A 318 3.43 22.04 -4.84
N ARG A 319 3.63 22.70 -5.98
CA ARG A 319 4.28 24.03 -6.00
C ARG A 319 3.57 25.06 -5.12
N GLY A 320 2.23 25.05 -5.08
CA GLY A 320 1.45 25.92 -4.20
C GLY A 320 1.72 25.70 -2.70
N CYS A 321 2.01 24.46 -2.28
CA CYS A 321 2.39 24.15 -0.90
C CYS A 321 3.87 24.40 -0.57
N PHE A 322 4.75 24.50 -1.57
CA PHE A 322 6.20 24.59 -1.41
C PHE A 322 6.81 25.86 -2.04
N GLY A 323 6.10 26.99 -1.96
CA GLY A 323 6.63 28.31 -2.34
C GLY A 323 6.98 28.43 -3.82
N GLY A 324 6.17 27.85 -4.71
CA GLY A 324 6.38 27.83 -6.16
C GLY A 324 7.36 26.75 -6.66
N ARG A 325 8.07 26.06 -5.76
CA ARG A 325 9.10 25.06 -6.10
C ARG A 325 8.59 23.63 -5.87
N LEU A 326 9.29 22.65 -6.45
CA LEU A 326 9.06 21.25 -6.08
C LEU A 326 9.74 20.95 -4.73
N PRO A 327 9.14 20.12 -3.86
CA PRO A 327 9.66 19.85 -2.53
C PRO A 327 10.93 19.00 -2.59
N GLN A 328 11.89 19.36 -1.75
CA GLN A 328 13.07 18.53 -1.49
C GLN A 328 12.71 17.44 -0.48
N LEU A 329 13.15 16.21 -0.76
CA LEU A 329 13.07 15.10 0.19
C LEU A 329 14.08 15.30 1.32
N ARG A 330 13.64 15.04 2.55
CA ARG A 330 14.46 15.20 3.76
C ARG A 330 14.49 13.91 4.59
N PRO A 331 15.68 13.49 5.10
CA PRO A 331 15.78 12.47 6.14
C PRO A 331 14.93 12.86 7.37
N ALA A 332 14.33 11.89 8.06
CA ALA A 332 13.39 12.18 9.13
C ALA A 332 13.97 13.02 10.28
N ALA A 333 15.26 12.85 10.60
CA ALA A 333 15.95 13.66 11.61
C ALA A 333 16.03 15.17 11.24
N GLN A 334 16.11 15.48 9.94
CA GLN A 334 16.24 16.85 9.41
C GLN A 334 14.90 17.58 9.22
N ILE A 335 13.76 16.87 9.31
CA ILE A 335 12.42 17.48 9.20
C ILE A 335 12.15 18.28 10.48
N ARG A 336 11.87 19.58 10.34
CA ARG A 336 11.72 20.52 11.46
C ARG A 336 10.43 20.26 12.23
N ASN A 337 9.31 20.06 11.52
CA ASN A 337 8.06 19.70 12.17
C ASN A 337 8.07 18.22 12.60
N LYS A 338 8.08 17.97 13.92
CA LYS A 338 8.06 16.61 14.50
C LYS A 338 6.84 15.78 14.06
N GLU A 339 5.68 16.40 13.78
CA GLU A 339 4.49 15.71 13.28
C GLU A 339 4.66 15.17 11.84
N LEU A 340 5.61 15.72 11.07
CA LEU A 340 5.89 15.31 9.70
C LEU A 340 7.01 14.27 9.58
N ARG A 341 7.66 13.89 10.69
CA ARG A 341 8.73 12.90 10.70
C ARG A 341 8.15 11.50 10.42
N PRO A 342 8.48 10.84 9.30
CA PRO A 342 8.02 9.48 9.05
C PRO A 342 8.68 8.50 10.03
N TRP A 343 7.97 7.41 10.36
CA TRP A 343 8.49 6.32 11.16
C TRP A 343 9.71 5.65 10.49
N GLN A 344 10.76 5.39 11.27
CA GLN A 344 11.95 4.65 10.84
C GLN A 344 11.87 3.23 11.42
N PRO A 345 11.89 2.17 10.58
CA PRO A 345 11.75 0.79 11.06
C PRO A 345 13.06 0.19 11.59
N SER A 346 14.22 0.67 11.14
CA SER A 346 15.55 0.19 11.51
C SER A 346 16.63 1.16 11.02
N ALA A 347 17.85 1.04 11.54
CA ALA A 347 18.99 1.87 11.13
C ALA A 347 19.44 1.65 9.67
N GLN A 348 18.97 0.58 9.01
CA GLN A 348 19.32 0.25 7.62
C GLN A 348 18.28 0.78 6.61
N VAL A 349 17.16 1.35 7.07
CA VAL A 349 16.03 1.74 6.21
C VAL A 349 15.55 3.16 6.52
N ASP A 350 16.10 4.11 5.78
CA ASP A 350 15.72 5.52 5.84
C ASP A 350 14.42 5.79 5.08
N ILE A 351 13.37 6.18 5.79
CA ILE A 351 12.15 6.74 5.21
C ILE A 351 12.27 8.25 5.19
N VAL A 352 12.18 8.85 4.00
CA VAL A 352 12.21 10.30 3.79
C VAL A 352 10.81 10.92 3.84
N GLY A 353 10.76 12.18 4.24
CA GLY A 353 9.56 13.01 4.22
C GLY A 353 9.82 14.39 3.64
N TYR A 354 9.00 15.36 4.03
CA TYR A 354 9.02 16.72 3.50
C TYR A 354 8.87 17.74 4.63
N ASP A 355 9.30 18.96 4.35
CA ASP A 355 9.30 20.07 5.28
C ASP A 355 8.60 21.26 4.60
N LEU A 356 7.54 21.81 5.20
CA LEU A 356 6.84 22.96 4.61
C LEU A 356 7.69 24.24 4.73
N PRO A 357 7.54 25.21 3.81
CA PRO A 357 8.05 26.56 4.01
C PRO A 357 7.42 27.19 5.27
N PRO A 358 8.15 28.05 6.00
CA PRO A 358 7.58 28.83 7.10
C PRO A 358 6.48 29.77 6.58
N ASN A 359 5.53 30.12 7.44
CA ASN A 359 4.27 30.78 7.05
C ASN A 359 4.44 32.10 6.25
N GLY A 360 5.55 32.81 6.41
CA GLY A 360 5.86 34.06 5.68
C GLY A 360 6.46 33.89 4.28
N SER A 361 6.87 32.68 3.87
CA SER A 361 7.50 32.44 2.55
C SER A 361 6.51 32.12 1.42
N ARG A 362 5.21 32.27 1.68
CA ARG A 362 4.15 32.20 0.66
C ARG A 362 4.15 33.53 -0.09
N GLY A 363 4.92 33.58 -1.19
CA GLY A 363 5.16 34.81 -1.95
C GLY A 363 3.88 35.59 -2.24
N GLY A 364 3.85 36.85 -1.82
CA GLY A 364 2.81 37.80 -2.21
C GLY A 364 2.87 38.03 -3.71
N GLY A 365 1.75 37.82 -4.39
CA GLY A 365 1.67 37.90 -5.85
C GLY A 365 0.23 37.97 -6.33
N GLY A 366 -0.30 39.21 -6.40
CA GLY A 366 -1.59 39.52 -7.02
C GLY A 366 -2.77 39.55 -6.05
N GLY A 367 -3.26 40.75 -5.76
CA GLY A 367 -4.62 40.94 -5.22
C GLY A 367 -5.65 40.53 -6.26
N GLY A 368 -6.17 39.32 -6.13
CA GLY A 368 -7.17 38.73 -7.02
C GLY A 368 -7.64 37.39 -6.46
N ARG A 369 -8.90 37.01 -6.71
CA ARG A 369 -9.59 35.84 -6.12
C ARG A 369 -9.06 34.48 -6.63
N SER A 370 -7.76 34.21 -6.53
CA SER A 370 -7.14 32.93 -6.91
C SER A 370 -6.84 32.08 -5.68
N GLY A 371 -7.46 30.90 -5.61
CA GLY A 371 -7.52 30.07 -4.39
C GLY A 371 -6.21 29.41 -3.98
N GLY A 372 -5.40 30.09 -3.17
CA GLY A 372 -4.27 29.50 -2.46
C GLY A 372 -4.73 28.49 -1.38
N LEU A 373 -4.11 27.31 -1.33
CA LEU A 373 -4.43 26.29 -0.33
C LEU A 373 -4.02 26.71 1.08
N SER A 374 -4.84 26.42 2.08
CA SER A 374 -4.49 26.70 3.49
C SER A 374 -3.23 25.95 3.94
N GLN A 375 -2.54 26.47 4.95
CA GLN A 375 -1.36 25.80 5.53
C GLN A 375 -1.73 24.41 6.08
N ASP A 376 -2.95 24.26 6.63
CA ASP A 376 -3.47 22.97 7.08
C ASP A 376 -3.67 21.97 5.94
N ALA A 377 -4.19 22.40 4.79
CA ALA A 377 -4.38 21.53 3.62
C ALA A 377 -3.02 21.01 3.09
N CYS A 378 -1.99 21.85 3.10
CA CYS A 378 -0.63 21.46 2.76
C CYS A 378 0.02 20.56 3.81
N LEU A 379 -0.24 20.79 5.10
CA LEU A 379 0.23 19.92 6.20
C LEU A 379 -0.36 18.51 6.05
N LYS A 380 -1.67 18.41 5.82
CA LYS A 380 -2.38 17.14 5.60
C LYS A 380 -1.93 16.40 4.34
N LEU A 381 -1.58 17.11 3.27
CA LEU A 381 -1.06 16.53 2.03
C LEU A 381 0.23 15.72 2.23
N ILE A 382 1.05 16.06 3.23
CA ILE A 382 2.33 15.40 3.51
C ILE A 382 2.41 14.69 4.86
N MET A 383 1.33 14.69 5.66
CA MET A 383 1.32 14.09 6.98
C MET A 383 1.48 12.55 6.90
N PRO A 384 2.44 11.96 7.63
CA PRO A 384 2.58 10.50 7.67
C PRO A 384 1.37 9.82 8.35
N GLU A 385 1.13 8.58 7.95
CA GLU A 385 -0.04 7.77 8.32
C GLU A 385 -0.37 7.72 9.81
N VAL A 386 0.62 7.46 10.67
CA VAL A 386 0.38 7.27 12.12
C VAL A 386 -0.09 8.57 12.75
N GLN A 387 0.55 9.69 12.39
CA GLN A 387 0.18 11.03 12.82
C GLN A 387 -1.18 11.44 12.26
N TYR A 388 -1.46 11.17 10.99
CA TYR A 388 -2.75 11.55 10.40
C TYR A 388 -3.89 10.72 10.98
N SER A 389 -3.70 9.41 11.19
CA SER A 389 -4.70 8.54 11.85
C SER A 389 -5.03 9.03 13.26
N ARG A 390 -4.02 9.39 14.06
CA ARG A 390 -4.20 9.98 15.40
C ARG A 390 -4.93 11.33 15.35
N ARG A 391 -4.56 12.20 14.40
CA ARG A 391 -5.19 13.51 14.20
C ARG A 391 -6.66 13.38 13.80
N LEU A 392 -6.97 12.45 12.90
CA LEU A 392 -8.32 12.19 12.41
C LEU A 392 -9.20 11.56 13.51
N LEU A 393 -8.68 10.61 14.28
CA LEU A 393 -9.37 10.02 15.43
C LEU A 393 -9.72 11.08 16.49
N ARG A 394 -8.80 12.00 16.77
CA ARG A 394 -9.04 13.14 17.68
C ARG A 394 -10.14 14.05 17.13
N SER A 395 -10.08 14.42 15.86
CA SER A 395 -11.07 15.28 15.19
C SER A 395 -12.47 14.66 15.21
N GLN A 396 -12.59 13.39 14.80
CA GLN A 396 -13.85 12.66 14.79
C GLN A 396 -14.39 12.42 16.22
N SER A 397 -13.53 12.12 17.20
CA SER A 397 -13.96 11.97 18.60
C SER A 397 -14.53 13.27 19.19
N LEU A 398 -13.97 14.43 18.82
CA LEU A 398 -14.52 15.72 19.23
C LEU A 398 -15.87 16.00 18.55
N ARG A 399 -16.02 15.67 17.26
CA ARG A 399 -17.30 15.75 16.55
C ARG A 399 -18.36 14.84 17.17
N TYR A 400 -18.00 13.59 17.46
CA TYR A 400 -18.88 12.62 18.11
C TYR A 400 -19.39 13.14 19.47
N ARG A 401 -18.49 13.58 20.36
CA ARG A 401 -18.87 14.11 21.69
C ARG A 401 -19.74 15.38 21.63
N ARG A 402 -19.62 16.19 20.58
CA ARG A 402 -20.51 17.35 20.33
C ARG A 402 -21.89 16.93 19.85
N THR A 403 -21.98 15.83 19.10
CA THR A 403 -23.23 15.29 18.54
C THR A 403 -24.00 14.45 19.58
N TYR A 404 -23.26 13.72 20.41
CA TYR A 404 -23.75 12.88 21.50
C TYR A 404 -23.14 13.35 22.83
N PRO A 405 -23.61 14.48 23.39
CA PRO A 405 -23.17 14.91 24.71
C PRO A 405 -23.54 13.86 25.75
N MET A 406 -22.58 13.49 26.61
CA MET A 406 -22.86 12.62 27.75
C MET A 406 -23.90 13.30 28.63
N ARG A 407 -25.04 12.63 28.87
CA ARG A 407 -26.01 13.07 29.88
C ARG A 407 -25.28 13.17 31.21
N ALA A 408 -25.33 14.32 31.87
CA ALA A 408 -24.78 14.45 33.21
C ALA A 408 -25.44 13.39 34.12
N PRO A 409 -24.70 12.75 35.03
CA PRO A 409 -25.33 11.92 36.04
C PRO A 409 -26.34 12.78 36.82
N PRO A 410 -27.54 12.27 37.14
CA PRO A 410 -28.52 13.05 37.89
C PRO A 410 -27.89 13.47 39.23
N PRO A 411 -28.18 14.69 39.71
CA PRO A 411 -27.67 15.14 40.99
C PRO A 411 -28.09 14.15 42.08
N LEU A 412 -27.15 13.76 42.94
CA LEU A 412 -27.43 12.91 44.09
C LEU A 412 -28.51 13.60 44.94
N ARG A 413 -29.67 12.96 45.05
CA ARG A 413 -30.78 13.47 45.88
C ARG A 413 -30.25 13.60 47.32
N PRO A 414 -30.50 14.71 48.03
CA PRO A 414 -30.15 14.82 49.44
C PRO A 414 -30.75 13.63 50.20
N ALA A 415 -29.94 12.98 51.04
CA ALA A 415 -30.42 11.89 51.87
C ALA A 415 -31.51 12.42 52.80
N LEU A 416 -32.74 11.91 52.65
CA LEU A 416 -33.84 12.23 53.57
C LEU A 416 -33.42 11.85 54.98
N ALA A 417 -33.48 12.82 55.89
CA ALA A 417 -33.17 12.60 57.29
C ALA A 417 -34.10 11.51 57.85
N ARG A 418 -33.51 10.44 58.39
CA ARG A 418 -34.28 9.39 59.07
C ARG A 418 -34.94 9.98 60.31
N HIS A 419 -36.26 10.12 60.30
CA HIS A 419 -37.04 10.36 61.50
C HIS A 419 -36.76 9.25 62.52
N ARG A 420 -36.33 9.63 63.73
CA ARG A 420 -36.33 8.73 64.89
C ARG A 420 -37.77 8.58 65.39
N LEU A 421 -38.23 7.35 65.53
CA LEU A 421 -39.35 7.00 66.41
C LEU A 421 -38.78 6.42 67.73
N PRO A 422 -39.46 6.61 68.87
CA PRO A 422 -38.88 6.32 70.19
C PRO A 422 -39.18 4.90 70.72
N GLY A 423 -38.20 4.33 71.43
CA GLY A 423 -38.40 3.55 72.66
C GLY A 423 -39.05 2.15 72.59
N GLY A 424 -38.24 1.10 72.73
CA GLY A 424 -38.64 -0.26 73.12
C GLY A 424 -37.43 -1.04 73.66
N PRO A 425 -37.52 -1.82 74.76
CA PRO A 425 -36.34 -2.15 75.59
C PRO A 425 -35.48 -3.34 75.13
N LEU A 426 -34.27 -3.39 75.69
CA LEU A 426 -33.19 -4.34 75.42
C LEU A 426 -33.50 -5.80 75.81
N ARG A 427 -32.81 -6.73 75.14
CA ARG A 427 -32.36 -8.00 75.70
C ARG A 427 -30.98 -8.38 75.12
N ASP A 428 -30.18 -9.08 75.93
CA ASP A 428 -28.71 -9.09 75.87
C ASP A 428 -28.04 -10.15 74.96
N ALA A 429 -26.70 -10.14 75.02
CA ALA A 429 -25.71 -11.19 74.65
C ALA A 429 -24.92 -10.95 73.33
N PRO A 430 -23.69 -11.51 73.17
CA PRO A 430 -22.48 -10.68 73.27
C PRO A 430 -21.60 -10.69 72.01
N ALA A 431 -20.59 -9.80 72.00
CA ALA A 431 -19.70 -9.54 70.87
C ALA A 431 -18.53 -10.54 70.73
N PRO A 432 -18.03 -10.72 69.48
CA PRO A 432 -16.62 -11.05 69.23
C PRO A 432 -15.86 -9.91 68.54
N SER A 433 -14.53 -9.92 68.71
CA SER A 433 -13.59 -8.84 68.38
C SER A 433 -13.06 -8.86 66.93
N SER A 434 -12.61 -7.70 66.46
CA SER A 434 -11.94 -7.53 65.16
C SER A 434 -10.47 -7.97 65.19
N PRO A 435 -9.91 -8.44 64.05
CA PRO A 435 -8.48 -8.35 63.78
C PRO A 435 -8.14 -7.32 62.69
N ARG A 436 -6.95 -6.74 62.79
CA ARG A 436 -6.37 -5.76 61.86
C ARG A 436 -5.68 -6.45 60.68
N GLY A 437 -5.43 -5.68 59.61
CA GLY A 437 -4.60 -6.09 58.47
C GLY A 437 -3.07 -5.94 58.71
N PRO A 438 -2.26 -5.82 57.65
CA PRO A 438 -1.36 -6.89 57.20
C PRO A 438 0.15 -6.58 57.43
N PRO A 439 1.05 -7.53 57.07
CA PRO A 439 2.12 -7.15 56.14
C PRO A 439 2.59 -8.27 55.17
N ALA A 440 3.50 -7.91 54.27
CA ALA A 440 4.30 -8.77 53.37
C ALA A 440 5.75 -8.21 53.30
N PRO A 441 6.70 -8.77 52.51
CA PRO A 441 7.07 -10.16 52.22
C PRO A 441 8.54 -10.48 52.66
N ARG A 442 9.03 -11.71 52.50
CA ARG A 442 10.48 -12.04 52.56
C ARG A 442 10.93 -13.11 51.55
N ALA A 443 12.25 -13.19 51.32
CA ALA A 443 12.90 -13.83 50.16
C ALA A 443 13.32 -15.30 50.36
N GLY A 444 13.97 -15.89 49.33
CA GLY A 444 14.32 -17.31 49.19
C GLY A 444 15.38 -17.87 50.17
N PRO A 445 15.81 -19.14 49.96
CA PRO A 445 16.72 -19.44 48.84
C PRO A 445 16.39 -20.74 48.06
N GLY A 446 17.26 -21.12 47.12
CA GLY A 446 17.43 -22.50 46.63
C GLY A 446 18.93 -22.86 46.69
N PRO A 447 19.46 -23.79 45.87
CA PRO A 447 18.81 -24.86 45.12
C PRO A 447 19.22 -26.25 45.66
N ASP A 448 18.53 -27.33 45.25
CA ASP A 448 19.14 -28.67 45.34
C ASP A 448 18.61 -29.66 44.28
N SER A 449 19.25 -30.83 44.24
CA SER A 449 19.45 -31.62 43.02
C SER A 449 18.76 -33.01 43.00
N ALA A 450 18.97 -33.73 41.88
CA ALA A 450 18.80 -35.18 41.68
C ALA A 450 17.42 -35.78 41.27
N SER A 451 17.42 -36.24 40.01
CA SER A 451 17.10 -37.61 39.57
C SER A 451 15.66 -38.16 39.48
N HIS A 452 15.38 -38.63 38.26
CA HIS A 452 14.64 -39.86 37.87
C HIS A 452 13.14 -40.05 38.18
N GLY A 453 12.38 -40.26 37.10
CA GLY A 453 11.58 -41.48 36.97
C GLY A 453 10.13 -41.29 36.51
N GLY A 454 9.67 -42.16 35.60
CA GLY A 454 8.26 -42.56 35.58
C GLY A 454 7.36 -42.06 34.45
N SER A 455 7.43 -42.78 33.31
CA SER A 455 6.27 -43.26 32.53
C SER A 455 5.15 -42.33 32.07
N CYS A 456 4.88 -42.44 30.76
CA CYS A 456 3.63 -42.11 30.09
C CYS A 456 2.35 -42.54 30.83
N ARG A 457 1.28 -41.75 30.68
CA ARG A 457 -0.11 -42.25 30.62
C ARG A 457 -0.85 -41.57 29.46
N ARG A 458 -1.66 -42.36 28.75
CA ARG A 458 -2.67 -41.85 27.82
C ARG A 458 -3.78 -41.15 28.60
N VAL A 459 -4.45 -40.20 27.96
CA VAL A 459 -5.78 -39.73 28.36
C VAL A 459 -6.65 -39.80 27.10
N ASP A 460 -7.76 -40.52 27.21
CA ASP A 460 -8.67 -40.78 26.10
C ASP A 460 -9.56 -39.58 25.77
N ALA A 461 -10.08 -39.56 24.54
CA ALA A 461 -11.03 -38.55 24.07
C ALA A 461 -12.47 -38.88 24.47
N PRO A 462 -13.36 -37.86 24.45
CA PRO A 462 -14.76 -38.11 24.12
C PRO A 462 -15.31 -37.16 23.05
N GLY A 463 -16.36 -37.61 22.34
CA GLY A 463 -17.37 -36.71 21.76
C GLY A 463 -17.39 -36.56 20.24
N SER A 464 -17.83 -37.59 19.53
CA SER A 464 -18.28 -37.48 18.13
C SER A 464 -19.64 -36.76 18.02
N TRP A 465 -19.75 -35.75 17.17
CA TRP A 465 -21.04 -35.20 16.70
C TRP A 465 -21.01 -34.98 15.19
N LEU A 466 -21.97 -35.58 14.49
CA LEU A 466 -22.17 -35.47 13.04
C LEU A 466 -22.98 -34.21 12.68
N PRO A 467 -22.68 -33.51 11.57
CA PRO A 467 -23.53 -32.45 11.03
C PRO A 467 -24.64 -33.00 10.12
N PRO A 468 -25.79 -32.30 9.98
CA PRO A 468 -26.90 -32.73 9.13
C PRO A 468 -26.64 -32.51 7.63
N ARG A 469 -27.30 -33.32 6.79
CA ARG A 469 -27.23 -33.27 5.33
C ARG A 469 -28.01 -32.08 4.76
N LEU A 470 -27.51 -31.50 3.66
CA LEU A 470 -28.26 -30.57 2.80
C LEU A 470 -28.77 -31.29 1.54
N PRO A 471 -29.93 -30.91 0.98
CA PRO A 471 -30.46 -31.49 -0.24
C PRO A 471 -29.81 -30.89 -1.52
N PRO A 472 -29.76 -31.64 -2.64
CA PRO A 472 -29.26 -31.14 -3.92
C PRO A 472 -30.37 -30.42 -4.71
N PRO A 473 -30.00 -29.57 -5.70
CA PRO A 473 -30.81 -29.50 -6.90
C PRO A 473 -30.05 -29.52 -8.23
N SER A 474 -30.62 -30.28 -9.17
CA SER A 474 -30.62 -30.09 -10.64
C SER A 474 -29.30 -29.94 -11.40
N CYS A 475 -28.94 -31.00 -12.11
CA CYS A 475 -28.23 -30.89 -13.38
C CYS A 475 -29.09 -30.13 -14.41
N TRP A 476 -28.48 -29.26 -15.21
CA TRP A 476 -29.08 -28.72 -16.43
C TRP A 476 -28.20 -29.11 -17.62
N CYS A 477 -28.72 -29.97 -18.49
CA CYS A 477 -28.14 -30.18 -19.81
C CYS A 477 -28.49 -28.97 -20.70
N TRP A 478 -27.51 -28.48 -21.46
CA TRP A 478 -27.76 -27.73 -22.68
C TRP A 478 -27.11 -28.50 -23.83
N SER A 479 -27.83 -28.59 -24.94
CA SER A 479 -27.41 -29.30 -26.16
C SER A 479 -27.68 -28.41 -27.37
N LEU A 480 -26.86 -28.58 -28.41
CA LEU A 480 -26.93 -27.96 -29.73
C LEU A 480 -26.65 -26.44 -29.79
N GLY A 481 -25.90 -25.94 -30.77
CA GLY A 481 -25.23 -26.68 -31.85
C GLY A 481 -24.29 -25.84 -32.73
N ASP A 482 -23.64 -26.58 -33.63
CA ASP A 482 -23.08 -26.22 -34.94
C ASP A 482 -22.12 -25.04 -35.12
N ALA A 483 -20.92 -25.38 -35.58
CA ALA A 483 -19.94 -24.50 -36.19
C ALA A 483 -20.25 -24.30 -37.70
N PRO A 484 -19.54 -23.36 -38.35
CA PRO A 484 -18.81 -23.79 -39.54
C PRO A 484 -17.33 -23.34 -39.60
N SER A 485 -16.57 -24.17 -40.33
CA SER A 485 -15.33 -23.92 -41.10
C SER A 485 -15.17 -22.50 -41.68
N SER A 486 -13.97 -21.98 -42.00
CA SER A 486 -12.59 -22.50 -41.95
C SER A 486 -11.56 -21.42 -42.36
N SER A 487 -10.39 -21.38 -41.70
CA SER A 487 -9.02 -21.06 -42.23
C SER A 487 -8.73 -19.79 -43.08
N PRO A 488 -7.45 -19.36 -43.24
CA PRO A 488 -6.21 -19.87 -42.65
C PRO A 488 -5.43 -18.85 -41.79
N MET A 489 -4.39 -19.36 -41.11
CA MET A 489 -3.39 -18.57 -40.38
C MET A 489 -2.57 -17.65 -41.29
N THR A 490 -2.12 -16.51 -40.77
CA THR A 490 -0.92 -15.82 -41.27
C THR A 490 0.02 -15.53 -40.10
N THR A 491 1.17 -16.21 -40.08
CA THR A 491 2.19 -16.07 -39.04
C THR A 491 3.08 -14.86 -39.28
N LEU A 492 2.94 -13.81 -38.47
CA LEU A 492 3.84 -12.66 -38.46
C LEU A 492 4.68 -12.61 -37.17
N ARG A 493 5.96 -12.96 -37.32
CA ARG A 493 7.01 -12.74 -36.30
C ARG A 493 7.28 -11.24 -36.15
N PRO A 494 7.35 -10.66 -34.94
CA PRO A 494 7.94 -9.34 -34.74
C PRO A 494 9.46 -9.42 -34.77
N VAL A 495 10.08 -8.78 -35.76
CA VAL A 495 11.54 -8.61 -35.83
C VAL A 495 11.98 -7.56 -34.80
N LEU A 496 12.82 -7.96 -33.85
CA LEU A 496 13.48 -7.04 -32.92
C LEU A 496 14.56 -6.23 -33.64
N ARG A 497 14.25 -4.99 -34.04
CA ARG A 497 15.29 -3.99 -34.37
C ARG A 497 15.54 -3.07 -33.18
N LYS A 498 16.73 -3.19 -32.59
CA LYS A 498 17.32 -2.18 -31.72
C LYS A 498 17.73 -0.97 -32.58
N THR A 499 17.24 0.21 -32.24
CA THR A 499 17.90 1.48 -32.61
C THR A 499 18.04 2.34 -31.37
N ARG A 500 19.29 2.52 -30.93
CA ARG A 500 19.68 3.35 -29.80
C ARG A 500 20.44 4.54 -30.39
N THR A 501 19.87 5.73 -30.32
CA THR A 501 20.54 6.96 -30.76
C THR A 501 20.38 8.01 -29.66
N VAL A 502 21.52 8.56 -29.24
CA VAL A 502 21.64 9.62 -28.23
C VAL A 502 22.39 10.77 -28.90
N LEU A 503 21.79 11.96 -28.83
CA LEU A 503 22.31 13.29 -29.16
C LEU A 503 21.27 14.28 -28.60
N GLY A 504 21.58 15.40 -27.96
CA GLY A 504 22.88 15.97 -27.57
C GLY A 504 22.72 17.49 -27.32
N TRP A 505 23.67 18.08 -26.58
CA TRP A 505 23.88 19.54 -26.35
C TRP A 505 22.97 20.22 -25.31
N PHE A 506 23.43 21.10 -24.42
CA PHE A 506 24.79 21.58 -24.02
C PHE A 506 25.14 21.08 -22.59
N GLY A 507 26.28 21.32 -21.92
CA GLY A 507 27.49 22.14 -22.12
C GLY A 507 27.84 22.92 -20.83
N GLY A 508 29.09 23.24 -20.47
CA GLY A 508 30.39 22.98 -21.10
C GLY A 508 31.57 23.19 -20.13
N GLU A 509 32.76 23.50 -20.68
CA GLU A 509 34.04 23.88 -20.03
C GLU A 509 34.86 22.81 -19.25
N GLY A 510 36.20 22.95 -19.31
CA GLY A 510 37.18 22.13 -18.59
C GLY A 510 37.88 21.05 -19.44
N GLY A 511 38.86 21.45 -20.25
CA GLY A 511 39.63 20.52 -21.10
C GLY A 511 40.99 20.11 -20.51
N GLN A 512 41.52 18.98 -20.96
CA GLN A 512 42.97 18.75 -21.08
C GLN A 512 43.24 17.62 -22.10
N MET A 513 44.24 17.83 -22.95
CA MET A 513 44.67 16.90 -24.00
C MET A 513 45.63 15.85 -23.45
N CYS A 514 45.55 14.63 -23.97
CA CYS A 514 46.68 13.72 -24.20
C CYS A 514 46.33 12.82 -25.38
N GLU A 515 47.10 12.95 -26.48
CA GLU A 515 47.04 12.07 -27.64
C GLU A 515 48.03 10.89 -27.51
N ASN A 516 48.06 10.04 -28.54
CA ASN A 516 48.84 8.79 -28.71
C ASN A 516 48.25 7.55 -27.98
N GLY A 517 48.20 6.37 -28.60
CA GLY A 517 48.65 5.97 -29.94
C GLY A 517 48.04 4.63 -30.38
N SER A 518 48.28 4.25 -31.64
CA SER A 518 47.57 3.18 -32.37
C SER A 518 48.11 1.75 -32.16
N HIS A 519 47.42 0.78 -32.80
CA HIS A 519 47.74 -0.67 -32.93
C HIS A 519 47.43 -1.54 -31.68
N GLY A 520 46.99 -2.80 -31.78
CA GLY A 520 46.63 -3.64 -32.93
C GLY A 520 45.96 -4.97 -32.48
N CYS A 521 45.21 -5.62 -33.37
CA CYS A 521 44.55 -6.93 -33.18
C CYS A 521 45.52 -8.13 -33.36
N PRO A 522 45.11 -9.42 -33.23
CA PRO A 522 44.10 -10.05 -32.34
C PRO A 522 44.54 -11.43 -31.74
N ASN A 523 43.62 -12.12 -31.04
CA ASN A 523 43.50 -13.59 -30.86
C ASN A 523 44.66 -14.42 -30.26
N CYS A 524 44.38 -15.14 -29.17
CA CYS A 524 44.62 -16.59 -29.13
C CYS A 524 43.63 -17.34 -28.21
N LYS A 525 43.45 -18.64 -28.45
CA LYS A 525 42.43 -19.53 -27.83
C LYS A 525 43.05 -20.46 -26.78
N GLN A 526 42.25 -20.85 -25.77
CA GLN A 526 42.31 -22.16 -25.06
C GLN A 526 43.64 -22.46 -24.28
N ALA A 527 43.73 -23.34 -23.28
CA ALA A 527 42.80 -24.30 -22.67
C ALA A 527 43.14 -24.60 -21.18
N CYS A 528 42.25 -25.35 -20.52
CA CYS A 528 42.50 -26.39 -19.49
C CYS A 528 43.24 -26.08 -18.16
N CYS A 529 42.47 -26.25 -17.07
CA CYS A 529 42.75 -27.05 -15.86
C CYS A 529 44.20 -27.31 -15.38
N HIS A 530 44.45 -26.99 -14.11
CA HIS A 530 45.11 -27.93 -13.20
C HIS A 530 44.58 -27.82 -11.76
N VAL A 531 44.67 -28.93 -11.02
CA VAL A 531 44.24 -29.11 -9.62
C VAL A 531 45.43 -28.88 -8.69
N ALA A 532 45.20 -28.30 -7.51
CA ALA A 532 45.99 -28.54 -6.30
C ALA A 532 45.16 -28.21 -5.04
N GLU A 533 45.02 -29.18 -4.14
CA GLU A 533 44.70 -28.95 -2.73
C GLU A 533 46.00 -28.64 -1.99
N GLU A 534 45.95 -27.87 -0.89
CA GLU A 534 46.86 -28.14 0.24
C GLU A 534 46.29 -27.59 1.57
N CYS A 535 46.56 -28.33 2.65
CA CYS A 535 46.19 -28.00 4.03
C CYS A 535 47.47 -27.87 4.88
N GLY A 536 47.50 -26.90 5.78
CA GLY A 536 48.55 -26.73 6.81
C GLY A 536 48.26 -25.50 7.66
N SER A 537 47.72 -25.67 8.87
CA SER A 537 48.48 -25.76 10.13
C SER A 537 49.06 -24.42 10.59
N LEU A 538 48.41 -23.72 11.53
CA LEU A 538 48.62 -23.82 12.99
C LEU A 538 49.69 -22.88 13.54
N SER A 539 49.26 -21.79 14.22
CA SER A 539 49.86 -21.32 15.49
C SER A 539 49.10 -20.12 16.06
N GLY A 540 48.61 -20.21 17.29
CA GLY A 540 48.41 -19.05 18.17
C GLY A 540 49.73 -18.67 18.88
N PRO A 541 49.73 -17.89 19.99
CA PRO A 541 48.58 -17.63 20.86
C PRO A 541 48.49 -16.20 21.49
N ALA A 542 47.47 -16.05 22.35
CA ALA A 542 47.54 -15.37 23.66
C ALA A 542 47.42 -13.82 23.83
N ILE A 543 46.36 -13.47 24.58
CA ILE A 543 46.27 -12.45 25.65
C ILE A 543 46.10 -10.96 25.29
N GLY A 544 45.09 -10.32 25.92
CA GLY A 544 44.88 -8.88 25.94
C GLY A 544 43.53 -8.46 26.52
N HIS A 545 43.43 -8.27 27.84
CA HIS A 545 42.23 -7.73 28.52
C HIS A 545 42.00 -6.24 28.18
N GLY A 546 40.74 -5.79 28.12
CA GLY A 546 40.40 -4.37 28.01
C GLY A 546 38.91 -4.06 28.04
N LYS A 547 38.33 -3.92 29.24
CA LYS A 547 37.04 -3.23 29.42
C LYS A 547 37.28 -1.72 29.50
N ALA A 548 36.43 -0.92 28.84
CA ALA A 548 36.18 0.48 29.19
C ALA A 548 34.72 0.83 28.82
N GLU A 549 34.09 1.68 29.62
CA GLU A 549 32.66 2.05 29.55
C GLU A 549 32.46 3.47 29.00
N SER A 550 31.20 3.85 28.74
CA SER A 550 30.67 5.20 28.40
C SER A 550 31.11 5.79 27.04
N LEU A 551 30.20 6.29 26.19
CA LEU A 551 28.97 7.07 26.43
C LEU A 551 27.77 6.62 25.55
#